data_AF-A0A1F6W436-F1
#
_entry.id   AF-A0A1F6W436-F1
#
_cell.length_a   1.000
_cell.length_b   1.000
_cell.length_c   1.000
_cell.angle_alpha   90.00
_cell.angle_beta   90.00
_cell.angle_gamma   90.00
#
_symmetry.space_group_name_H-M   'P 1'
#
loop_
_entity.id
_entity.type
_entity.pdbx_description
1 polymer ?
#
loop_
_entity_poly.entity_id
_entity_poly.type
_entity_poly.pdbx_seq_one_letter_code
_entity_poly.pdbx_strand_id
1 'polypeptide(L)' 'MTKKKENLKEIKINELKKELAVLQEKIRVIRFKSEGSKSKNVKELGNFKKQIARILTEINHKK' A
#
# COMPACT_ATOMS: atom_id res chain seq x y z
N MET A 1 -13.22 11.46 6.28
CA MET A 1 -11.86 12.05 6.21
C MET A 1 -11.19 11.69 4.90
N THR A 2 -11.23 12.63 3.97
CA THR A 2 -10.61 12.66 2.64
C THR A 2 -9.08 12.76 2.77
N LYS A 3 -8.38 11.64 3.00
CA LYS A 3 -6.91 11.64 3.08
C LYS A 3 -6.27 11.09 1.80
N LYS A 4 -5.58 12.00 1.11
CA LYS A 4 -4.55 11.81 0.08
C LYS A 4 -4.91 10.89 -1.08
N LYS A 5 -5.52 11.46 -2.12
CA LYS A 5 -5.18 11.12 -3.51
C LYS A 5 -3.83 11.79 -3.78
N GLU A 6 -2.73 11.25 -3.23
CA GLU A 6 -1.41 11.65 -3.74
C GLU A 6 -1.39 11.31 -5.23
N ASN A 7 -0.85 12.21 -6.05
CA ASN A 7 -0.86 12.19 -7.51
C ASN A 7 -0.15 10.95 -8.09
N LEU A 8 -0.71 9.74 -7.93
CA LEU A 8 -0.18 8.50 -8.52
C LEU A 8 -0.11 8.58 -10.05
N LYS A 9 -0.85 9.51 -10.66
CA LYS A 9 -0.84 9.80 -12.10
C LYS A 9 0.47 10.41 -12.60
N GLU A 10 1.18 11.18 -11.80
CA GLU A 10 2.42 11.87 -12.22
C GLU A 10 3.67 11.01 -11.96
N ILE A 11 3.56 9.98 -11.14
CA ILE A 11 4.68 9.13 -10.72
C ILE A 11 5.09 8.18 -11.86
N LYS A 12 6.40 7.97 -12.03
CA LYS A 12 6.94 7.01 -13.01
C LYS A 12 6.62 5.58 -12.60
N ILE A 13 6.38 4.70 -13.58
CA ILE A 13 6.04 3.29 -13.34
C ILE A 13 7.09 2.58 -12.44
N ASN A 14 8.37 2.96 -12.56
CA ASN A 14 9.45 2.42 -11.73
C ASN A 14 9.33 2.81 -10.26
N GLU A 15 8.84 4.01 -9.95
CA GLU A 15 8.62 4.46 -8.57
C GLU A 15 7.37 3.82 -7.98
N LEU A 16 6.31 3.64 -8.77
CA LEU A 16 5.11 2.90 -8.37
C LEU A 16 5.44 1.45 -7.96
N LYS A 17 6.35 0.78 -8.68
CA LYS A 17 6.83 -0.57 -8.31
C LYS A 17 7.62 -0.58 -7.00
N LYS A 18 8.45 0.44 -6.75
CA LYS A 18 9.18 0.58 -5.48
C LYS A 18 8.22 0.79 -4.31
N GLU A 19 7.24 1.67 -4.47
CA GLU A 19 6.20 1.88 -3.45
C GLU A 19 5.39 0.62 -3.17
N LEU A 20 5.08 -0.16 -4.21
CA LEU A 20 4.37 -1.44 -4.07
C LEU A 20 5.17 -2.40 -3.18
N ALA A 21 6.47 -2.56 -3.42
CA ALA A 21 7.34 -3.41 -2.61
C ALA A 21 7.37 -2.96 -1.14
N VAL A 22 7.49 -1.65 -0.89
CA VAL A 22 7.48 -1.09 0.48
C VAL A 22 6.15 -1.35 1.20
N LEU A 23 5.02 -1.21 0.50
CA LEU A 23 3.69 -1.46 1.07
C LEU A 23 3.47 -2.95 1.37
N GLN A 24 3.97 -3.85 0.52
CA GLN A 24 3.92 -5.29 0.77
C GLN A 24 4.75 -5.68 2.01
N GLU A 25 5.95 -5.12 2.16
CA GLU A 25 6.79 -5.37 3.34
C GLU A 25 6.13 -4.87 4.62
N LYS A 26 5.51 -3.67 4.59
CA LYS A 26 4.70 -3.15 5.72
C LYS A 26 3.59 -4.10 6.11
N ILE A 27 2.87 -4.69 5.13
CA ILE A 27 1.82 -5.68 5.40
C ILE A 27 2.41 -6.93 6.05
N ARG A 28 3.57 -7.41 5.59
CA ARG A 28 4.25 -8.58 6.17
C ARG A 28 4.63 -8.34 7.63
N VAL A 29 5.26 -7.20 7.91
CA VAL A 29 5.65 -6.80 9.27
C VAL A 29 4.42 -6.68 10.19
N ILE A 30 3.31 -6.12 9.69
CA ILE A 30 2.07 -6.01 10.47
C ILE A 30 1.48 -7.39 10.77
N ARG A 31 1.45 -8.31 9.79
CA ARG A 31 0.97 -9.69 10.02
C ARG A 31 1.80 -10.39 11.09
N PHE A 32 3.13 -10.32 10.96
CA PHE A 32 4.07 -10.90 11.92
C PHE A 32 3.89 -10.32 13.33
N LYS A 33 3.74 -8.99 13.45
CA LYS A 33 3.46 -8.32 14.74
C LYS A 33 2.07 -8.68 15.30
N SER A 34 1.09 -8.98 14.44
CA SER A 34 -0.27 -9.33 14.87
C SER A 34 -0.37 -10.77 15.40
N GLU A 35 0.45 -11.68 14.90
CA GLU A 35 0.46 -13.09 15.31
C GLU A 35 0.86 -13.25 16.79
N GLY A 36 1.75 -12.39 17.27
CA GLY A 36 2.13 -12.32 18.68
C GLY A 36 1.21 -11.47 19.57
N SER A 37 0.01 -11.07 19.10
CA SER A 37 -0.96 -10.23 19.84
C SER A 37 -0.44 -8.86 20.32
N LYS A 38 0.77 -8.44 19.92
CA LYS A 38 1.41 -7.19 20.38
C LYS A 38 0.76 -5.93 19.81
N SER A 39 0.16 -5.99 18.62
CA SER A 39 -0.46 -4.81 17.99
C SER A 39 -1.53 -5.21 16.97
N LYS A 40 -2.79 -4.83 17.21
CA LYS A 40 -3.94 -5.14 16.33
C LYS A 40 -4.24 -3.95 15.40
N ASN A 41 -3.29 -3.55 14.56
CA ASN A 41 -3.45 -2.42 13.62
C ASN A 41 -4.27 -2.79 12.37
N VAL A 42 -5.50 -3.29 12.56
CA VAL A 42 -6.38 -3.78 11.49
C VAL A 42 -6.79 -2.66 10.51
N LYS A 43 -7.00 -1.45 11.03
CA LYS A 43 -7.39 -0.28 10.22
C LYS A 43 -6.29 0.12 9.22
N GLU A 44 -5.03 0.04 9.64
CA GLU A 44 -3.89 0.37 8.77
C GLU A 44 -3.71 -0.69 7.68
N LEU A 45 -3.87 -1.97 8.01
CA LEU A 45 -3.83 -3.07 7.04
C LEU A 45 -4.88 -2.89 5.92
N GLY A 46 -6.09 -2.47 6.29
CA GLY A 46 -7.15 -2.16 5.33
C GLY A 46 -6.80 -1.00 4.39
N ASN A 47 -6.15 0.05 4.92
CA ASN A 47 -5.70 1.18 4.11
C ASN A 47 -4.55 0.81 3.17
N PHE A 48 -3.56 0.04 3.63
CA PHE A 48 -2.45 -0.41 2.79
C PHE A 48 -2.91 -1.29 1.63
N LYS A 49 -3.88 -2.20 1.86
CA LYS A 49 -4.49 -2.99 0.77
C LYS A 49 -5.16 -2.09 -0.28
N LYS A 50 -5.88 -1.05 0.14
CA LYS A 50 -6.50 -0.08 -0.78
C LYS A 50 -5.46 0.73 -1.56
N GLN A 51 -4.33 1.09 -0.94
CA GLN A 51 -3.24 1.78 -1.61
C GLN A 51 -2.56 0.89 -2.66
N ILE A 52 -2.28 -0.38 -2.33
CA ILE A 52 -1.73 -1.35 -3.31
C ILE A 52 -2.67 -1.51 -4.50
N ALA A 53 -3.98 -1.65 -4.24
CA ALA A 53 -4.97 -1.76 -5.31
C ALA A 53 -4.94 -0.54 -6.25
N ARG A 54 -4.87 0.68 -5.69
CA ARG A 54 -4.76 1.92 -6.50
C ARG A 54 -3.47 1.96 -7.33
N ILE A 55 -2.33 1.59 -6.75
CA ILE A 55 -1.05 1.53 -7.46
C ILE A 55 -1.12 0.54 -8.63
N LEU A 56 -1.67 -0.66 -8.40
CA LEU A 56 -1.85 -1.67 -9.44
C LEU A 56 -2.77 -1.19 -10.56
N THR A 57 -3.87 -0.48 -10.22
CA THR A 57 -4.77 0.13 -11.21
C THR A 57 -4.05 1.16 -12.07
N GLU A 58 -3.25 2.05 -11.47
CA GLU A 58 -2.49 3.07 -12.21
C GLU A 58 -1.40 2.44 -13.09
N ILE A 59 -0.71 1.39 -12.62
CA ILE A 59 0.24 0.63 -13.44
C ILE A 59 -0.46 0.03 -14.67
N ASN A 60 -1.67 -0.54 -14.49
CA ASN A 60 -2.41 -1.14 -15.58
C ASN A 60 -2.95 -0.09 -16.57
N HIS A 61 -3.33 1.10 -16.09
CA HIS A 61 -3.82 2.20 -16.92
C HIS A 61 -2.70 2.89 -17.73
N LYS A 62 -1.44 2.77 -17.30
CA LYS A 62 -0.26 3.28 -18.01
C LYS A 62 0.37 2.25 -18.97
N LYS A 63 -0.15 1.03 -19.00
CA LYS A 63 0.30 -0.06 -19.88
C LYS A 63 -0.44 0.01 -21.20
#